data_AF-A0A2D6Y3G8-F1
#
_entry.id   AF-A0A2D6Y3G8-F1
#
_cell.length_a   1.000
_cell.length_b   1.000
_cell.length_c   1.000
_cell.angle_alpha   90.00
_cell.angle_beta   90.00
_cell.angle_gamma   90.00
#
_symmetry.space_group_name_H-M   'P 1'
#
loop_
_entity.id
_entity.type
_entity.pdbx_description
1 polymer ?
#
loop_
_entity_poly.entity_id
_entity_poly.type
_entity_poly.pdbx_seq_one_letter_code
_entity_poly.pdbx_strand_id
1 'polypeptide(L)' 'MRSVLWILPVLMATVPVCAADQKEIYLSMKEFDQTIDRAHSECANVDLEFSQGFYDCLDRKMQGIYIDTSTIK' A
#
# COMPACT_ATOMS: atom_id res chain seq x y z
N MET A 1 -28.67 38.01 34.99
CA MET A 1 -27.66 36.93 34.92
C MET A 1 -27.37 36.65 33.47
N ARG A 2 -26.15 36.96 33.01
CA ARG A 2 -25.74 36.96 31.60
C ARG A 2 -24.84 35.74 31.41
N SER A 3 -25.39 34.63 30.92
CA SER A 3 -24.62 33.42 30.64
C SER A 3 -24.09 33.50 29.22
N VAL A 4 -22.78 33.65 29.07
CA VAL A 4 -22.08 33.69 27.79
C VAL A 4 -21.57 32.30 27.46
N LEU A 5 -21.94 31.86 26.26
CA LEU A 5 -21.49 30.72 25.43
C LEU A 5 -20.13 30.10 25.75
N TRP A 6 -20.03 28.78 25.55
CA TRP A 6 -19.03 28.19 24.64
C TRP A 6 -19.59 26.93 23.97
N ILE A 7 -20.18 27.10 22.78
CA ILE A 7 -20.35 25.99 21.82
C ILE A 7 -18.98 25.86 21.15
N LEU A 8 -18.19 24.85 21.53
CA LEU A 8 -16.98 24.50 20.78
C LEU A 8 -17.43 23.95 19.42
N PRO A 9 -17.06 24.58 18.28
CA PRO A 9 -17.16 23.88 17.01
C PRO A 9 -16.03 22.85 17.02
N VAL A 10 -16.39 21.57 17.13
CA VAL A 10 -15.49 20.47 16.79
C VAL A 10 -15.14 20.66 15.32
N LEU A 11 -13.95 21.22 15.05
CA LEU A 11 -13.39 21.26 13.71
C LEU A 11 -13.18 19.80 13.28
N MET A 12 -14.15 19.28 12.53
CA MET A 12 -13.95 18.12 11.67
C MET A 12 -12.93 18.54 10.61
N ALA A 13 -11.65 18.32 10.90
CA ALA A 13 -10.61 18.36 9.89
C ALA A 13 -10.88 17.20 8.93
N THR A 14 -11.61 17.47 7.85
CA THR A 14 -11.68 16.58 6.69
C THR A 14 -10.30 16.65 6.02
N VAL A 15 -9.39 15.78 6.44
CA VAL A 15 -8.17 15.54 5.67
C VAL A 15 -8.61 15.06 4.28
N PRO A 16 -8.24 15.76 3.19
CA PRO A 16 -8.42 15.20 1.87
C PRO A 16 -7.47 14.01 1.81
N VAL A 17 -8.03 12.81 1.77
CA VAL A 17 -7.29 11.63 1.30
C VAL A 17 -6.94 11.96 -0.14
N CYS A 18 -5.74 12.51 -0.35
CA CYS A 18 -5.15 12.64 -1.66
C CYS A 18 -5.09 11.22 -2.25
N ALA A 19 -5.98 10.93 -3.19
CA ALA A 19 -5.87 9.74 -4.02
C ALA A 19 -4.55 9.89 -4.78
N ALA A 20 -3.50 9.23 -4.29
CA ALA A 20 -2.27 9.09 -5.05
C ALA A 20 -2.64 8.31 -6.31
N ASP A 21 -2.49 8.95 -7.47
CA ASP A 21 -2.64 8.31 -8.77
C ASP A 21 -1.51 7.28 -8.92
N GLN A 22 -1.73 6.09 -8.38
CA GLN A 22 -0.76 5.02 -8.38
C GLN A 22 -0.85 4.31 -9.73
N LYS A 23 0.10 4.64 -10.59
CA LYS A 23 0.22 4.04 -11.92
C LYS A 23 0.32 2.52 -11.82
N GLU A 24 -0.70 1.85 -12.35
CA GLU A 24 -0.70 0.39 -12.48
C GLU A 24 0.30 -0.05 -13.55
N ILE A 25 1.05 -1.12 -13.26
CA ILE A 25 2.02 -1.75 -14.15
C ILE A 25 1.61 -3.20 -14.33
N TYR A 26 1.42 -3.61 -15.57
CA TYR A 26 1.07 -4.99 -15.93
C TYR A 26 2.32 -5.69 -16.51
N LEU A 27 2.68 -6.84 -15.94
CA LEU A 27 3.87 -7.61 -16.29
C LEU A 27 3.49 -9.00 -16.81
N SER A 28 4.29 -9.58 -17.69
CA SER A 28 4.13 -11.01 -18.00
C SER A 28 4.32 -11.87 -16.74
N MET A 29 3.78 -13.09 -16.72
CA MET A 29 3.95 -14.00 -15.57
C MET A 29 5.43 -14.13 -15.15
N LYS A 30 6.34 -14.30 -16.12
CA LYS A 30 7.77 -14.43 -15.85
C LYS A 30 8.37 -13.19 -15.19
N GLU A 31 7.99 -11.99 -15.65
CA GLU A 31 8.49 -10.74 -15.08
C GLU A 31 7.90 -10.48 -13.69
N PHE A 32 6.63 -10.86 -13.49
CA PHE A 32 5.98 -10.81 -12.19
C PHE A 32 6.69 -11.72 -11.18
N ASP A 33 6.97 -12.98 -11.56
CA ASP A 33 7.69 -13.95 -10.72
C ASP A 33 9.07 -13.41 -10.31
N GLN A 34 9.82 -12.86 -11.26
CA GLN A 34 11.12 -12.23 -10.96
C GLN A 34 11.00 -11.03 -10.02
N THR A 35 9.91 -10.27 -10.16
CA THR A 35 9.66 -9.08 -9.34
C THR A 35 9.30 -9.46 -7.91
N ILE A 36 8.41 -10.45 -7.72
CA ILE A 36 8.00 -10.91 -6.38
C ILE A 36 9.14 -11.63 -5.67
N ASP A 37 9.97 -12.42 -6.37
CA ASP A 37 11.15 -13.09 -5.80
C ASP A 37 12.17 -12.07 -5.28
N ARG A 38 12.41 -11.02 -6.07
CA ARG A 38 13.29 -9.92 -5.66
C ARG A 38 12.73 -9.19 -4.45
N ALA A 39 11.44 -8.84 -4.47
CA ALA A 39 10.79 -8.16 -3.35
C ALA A 39 10.82 -9.03 -2.07
N HIS A 40 10.58 -10.34 -2.21
CA HIS A 40 10.71 -11.31 -1.14
C HIS A 40 12.12 -11.29 -0.54
N SER A 41 13.16 -11.40 -1.37
CA SER A 41 14.55 -11.36 -0.89
C SER A 41 14.91 -10.04 -0.20
N GLU A 42 14.39 -8.91 -0.67
CA GLU A 42 14.62 -7.60 -0.05
C GLU A 42 13.90 -7.48 1.30
N CYS A 43 12.71 -8.05 1.42
CA CYS A 43 11.87 -8.00 2.63
C CYS A 43 12.19 -9.08 3.67
N ALA A 44 12.85 -10.17 3.27
CA ALA A 44 13.22 -11.29 4.15
C ALA A 44 14.31 -10.93 5.19
N ASN A 45 14.92 -9.74 5.09
CA ASN A 45 15.99 -9.30 5.98
C ASN A 45 15.51 -8.83 7.38
N VAL A 46 14.20 -8.79 7.63
CA VAL A 46 13.64 -8.10 8.81
C VAL A 46 13.39 -9.01 10.01
N ASP A 47 12.94 -10.25 9.84
CA ASP A 47 12.95 -11.31 10.85
C ASP A 47 12.36 -12.56 10.21
N LEU A 48 12.68 -13.71 10.80
CA LEU A 48 12.30 -15.05 10.32
C LEU A 48 10.86 -15.05 9.78
N GLU A 49 10.80 -15.31 8.47
CA GLU A 49 9.66 -15.49 7.56
C GLU A 49 8.25 -15.29 8.16
N PHE A 50 7.46 -14.44 7.49
CA PHE A 50 6.01 -14.27 7.70
C PHE A 50 5.57 -13.42 8.90
N SER A 51 6.41 -12.52 9.42
CA SER A 51 5.93 -11.46 10.30
C SER A 51 5.03 -10.47 9.56
N GLN A 52 4.17 -9.74 10.28
CA GLN A 52 3.37 -8.66 9.66
C GLN A 52 4.26 -7.65 8.93
N GLY A 53 5.44 -7.35 9.47
CA GLY A 53 6.41 -6.44 8.84
C GLY A 53 6.95 -6.94 7.50
N PHE A 54 7.09 -8.27 7.34
CA PHE A 54 7.43 -8.87 6.06
C PHE A 54 6.32 -8.64 5.03
N TYR A 55 5.06 -8.92 5.38
CA TYR A 55 3.93 -8.73 4.47
C TYR A 55 3.72 -7.25 4.13
N ASP A 56 3.86 -6.34 5.11
CA ASP A 56 3.76 -4.90 4.87
C ASP A 56 4.89 -4.38 3.97
N CYS A 57 6.08 -4.99 4.03
CA CYS A 57 7.17 -4.69 3.11
C CYS A 57 6.86 -5.19 1.70
N LEU A 58 6.42 -6.44 1.58
CA LEU A 58 6.11 -7.08 0.31
C LEU A 58 4.96 -6.35 -0.41
N ASP A 59 3.88 -6.02 0.31
CA ASP A 59 2.72 -5.30 -0.22
C ASP A 59 3.12 -3.93 -0.77
N ARG A 60 3.91 -3.16 -0.02
CA ARG A 60 4.43 -1.85 -0.49
C ARG A 60 5.33 -1.97 -1.72
N LYS A 61 6.08 -3.06 -1.85
CA LYS A 61 6.97 -3.30 -3.01
C LYS A 61 6.20 -3.76 -4.24
N MET A 62 5.10 -4.49 -4.06
CA MET A 62 4.24 -5.00 -5.13
C MET A 62 3.08 -4.07 -5.47
N GLN A 63 2.91 -2.98 -4.73
CA GLN A 63 1.78 -2.06 -4.89
C GLN A 63 1.67 -1.52 -6.32
N GLY A 64 0.52 -1.78 -6.96
CA GLY A 64 0.25 -1.36 -8.33
C GLY A 64 0.91 -2.24 -9.41
N ILE A 65 1.53 -3.37 -9.04
CA ILE A 65 2.10 -4.33 -9.98
C ILE A 65 1.15 -5.53 -10.12
N TYR A 66 0.73 -5.82 -11.35
CA TYR A 66 -0.24 -6.87 -11.65
C TYR A 66 0.29 -7.81 -12.75
N ILE A 67 -0.24 -9.02 -12.78
CA ILE A 67 0.03 -9.97 -13.87
C ILE A 67 -0.86 -9.60 -15.07
N ASP A 68 -0.25 -9.43 -16.23
CA ASP A 68 -0.94 -9.42 -17.51
C ASP A 68 -1.40 -10.83 -17.87
N THR A 69 -2.65 -11.13 -17.53
CA THR A 69 -3.25 -12.45 -17.76
C THR A 69 -3.40 -12.78 -19.24
N SER A 70 -3.30 -11.81 -20.15
CA SER A 70 -3.33 -12.06 -21.61
C SER A 70 -2.10 -12.85 -22.10
N THR A 71 -1.04 -12.89 -21.29
CA THR A 71 0.21 -13.60 -21.59
C THR A 71 0.21 -15.06 -21.11
N ILE A 72 -0.81 -15.47 -20.36
CA ILE A 72 -0.95 -16.84 -19.84
C ILE A 72 -1.62 -17.71 -20.91
N LYS A 73 -0.92 -18.74 -21.39
CA LYS A 73 -1.41 -19.71 -22.38
C LYS A 73 -1.88 -21.01 -21.74
#